data_AF-A0A239BEM3-F1
#
_entry.id   AF-A0A239BEM3-F1
#
_cell.length_a   1.000
_cell.length_b   1.000
_cell.length_c   1.000
_cell.angle_alpha   90.00
_cell.angle_beta   90.00
_cell.angle_gamma   90.00
#
_symmetry.space_group_name_H-M   'P 1'
#
loop_
_entity.id
_entity.type
_entity.pdbx_description
1 polymer ?
#
loop_
_entity_poly.entity_id
_entity_poly.type
_entity_poly.pdbx_seq_one_letter_code
_entity_poly.pdbx_strand_id
1 'polypeptide(L)' 'MTTGAVPRFIVARAAGDSVILRDTEKKRLAAIIPRDCSLPEDKAEAAAVNMAEVCAEALNRKYAAFMAQRQKEA' A
#
# COMPACT_ATOMS: atom_id res chain seq x y z
N MET A 1 -12.71 -6.81 -18.71
CA MET A 1 -12.61 -5.33 -18.72
C MET A 1 -12.88 -4.83 -17.30
N THR A 2 -11.86 -4.81 -16.45
CA THR A 2 -11.98 -4.22 -15.10
C THR A 2 -11.87 -2.72 -15.26
N THR A 3 -12.94 -1.99 -15.00
CA THR A 3 -12.93 -0.52 -14.96
C THR A 3 -11.74 -0.07 -14.11
N GLY A 4 -10.90 0.78 -14.69
CA GLY A 4 -9.60 1.22 -14.16
C GLY A 4 -9.71 2.12 -12.93
N ALA A 5 -10.37 1.64 -11.88
CA ALA A 5 -10.36 2.29 -10.58
C ALA A 5 -8.97 2.08 -9.97
N VAL A 6 -8.24 3.18 -9.80
CA VAL A 6 -6.96 3.18 -9.10
C VAL A 6 -7.20 2.62 -7.68
N PRO A 7 -6.41 1.64 -7.21
CA PRO A 7 -6.51 1.14 -5.84
C PRO A 7 -6.37 2.29 -4.83
N ARG A 8 -7.10 2.20 -3.71
CA ARG A 8 -7.05 3.23 -2.67
C ARG A 8 -5.66 3.32 -2.04
N PHE A 9 -5.06 2.17 -1.75
CA PHE A 9 -3.73 2.10 -1.15
C PHE A 9 -2.72 1.61 -2.20
N ILE A 10 -1.68 2.39 -2.45
CA ILE A 10 -0.64 2.05 -3.43
C ILE A 10 0.75 2.17 -2.82
N VAL A 11 1.67 1.37 -3.34
CA VAL A 11 3.10 1.48 -3.03
C VAL A 11 3.67 2.71 -3.73
N ALA A 12 4.44 3.50 -3.00
CA ALA A 12 5.23 4.58 -3.54
C ALA A 12 6.64 4.53 -2.91
N ARG A 13 7.65 4.90 -3.70
CA ARG A 13 9.00 5.07 -3.18
C ARG A 13 9.14 6.48 -2.61
N ALA A 14 9.64 6.60 -1.39
CA ALA A 14 9.99 7.89 -0.80
C ALA A 14 11.47 8.18 -1.07
N ALA A 15 11.86 9.46 -0.99
CA ALA A 15 13.28 9.80 -0.93
C ALA A 15 13.85 9.32 0.43
N GLY A 16 14.89 8.49 0.39
CA GLY A 16 15.58 7.96 1.58
C GLY A 16 15.41 6.44 1.78
N ASP A 17 15.66 5.99 3.02
CA ASP A 17 15.73 4.55 3.37
C ASP A 17 14.37 3.87 3.60
N SER A 18 13.33 4.24 2.84
CA SER A 18 11.99 3.66 3.07
C SER A 18 11.11 3.56 1.83
N VAL A 19 10.22 2.58 1.87
CA VAL A 19 9.07 2.43 0.97
C VAL A 19 7.84 2.93 1.71
N ILE A 20 6.92 3.61 1.04
CA ILE A 20 5.71 4.16 1.64
C ILE A 20 4.46 3.59 1.00
N LEU A 21 3.39 3.53 1.79
CA LEU A 21 2.04 3.33 1.30
C LEU A 21 1.32 4.66 1.26
N ARG A 22 0.70 4.98 0.13
CA ARG A 22 -0.13 6.19 -0.06
C ARG A 22 -1.60 5.83 -0.15
N ASP A 23 -2.42 6.59 0.59
CA ASP A 23 -3.86 6.63 0.42
C ASP A 23 -4.18 7.64 -0.70
N THR A 24 -4.60 7.15 -1.86
CA THR A 24 -4.89 7.94 -3.07
C THR A 24 -6.16 8.78 -2.92
N GLU A 25 -7.10 8.36 -2.08
CA GLU A 25 -8.34 9.08 -1.81
C GLU A 25 -8.08 10.28 -0.88
N LYS A 26 -7.34 10.05 0.21
CA LYS A 26 -7.01 11.09 1.19
C LYS A 26 -5.74 11.88 0.85
N LYS A 27 -5.04 11.52 -0.22
CA LYS A 27 -3.76 12.11 -0.66
C LYS A 27 -2.73 12.20 0.47
N ARG A 28 -2.69 11.19 1.34
CA ARG A 28 -1.85 11.16 2.55
C ARG A 28 -1.03 9.88 2.63
N LEU A 29 -0.01 9.92 3.47
CA LEU A 29 0.74 8.72 3.82
C LEU A 29 -0.12 7.80 4.70
N ALA A 30 -0.17 6.52 4.33
CA ALA A 30 -0.86 5.47 5.06
C ALA A 30 0.11 4.68 5.95
N ALA A 31 1.31 4.35 5.45
CA ALA A 31 2.34 3.65 6.21
C ALA A 31 3.74 3.95 5.66
N ILE A 32 4.76 3.80 6.52
CA ILE A 32 6.18 3.82 6.16
C ILE A 32 6.73 2.44 6.48
N ILE A 33 7.47 1.87 5.53
CA ILE A 33 8.16 0.60 5.65
C ILE A 33 9.65 0.89 5.48
N PRO A 34 10.44 0.84 6.57
CA PRO A 34 11.87 1.10 6.48
C PRO A 34 12.55 -0.02 5.67
N ARG A 35 13.62 0.33 4.95
CA ARG A 35 14.55 -0.66 4.39
C ARG A 35 15.26 -1.32 5.55
N ASP A 36 15.23 -2.65 5.60
CA ASP A 36 15.92 -3.40 6.64
C ASP A 36 17.45 -3.30 6.43
N CYS A 37 18.11 -2.50 7.26
CA CYS A 37 19.55 -2.27 7.18
C CYS A 37 20.40 -3.52 7.49
N SER A 38 19.80 -4.61 7.98
CA SER A 38 20.50 -5.89 8.16
C SER A 38 20.71 -6.65 6.84
N LEU A 39 20.01 -6.25 5.77
CA LEU A 39 20.19 -6.80 4.42
C LEU A 39 21.06 -5.87 3.57
N PRO A 40 21.76 -6.41 2.53
CA PRO A 40 22.32 -5.60 1.46
C PRO A 40 21.28 -4.64 0.88
N GLU A 41 21.69 -3.43 0.48
CA GLU A 41 20.76 -2.34 0.11
C GLU A 41 19.72 -2.74 -0.96
N ASP A 42 20.15 -3.45 -1.99
CA ASP A 42 19.30 -3.96 -3.07
C ASP A 42 18.25 -4.96 -2.56
N LYS A 43 18.64 -5.82 -1.61
CA LYS A 43 17.75 -6.79 -0.97
C LYS A 43 16.83 -6.12 0.05
N ALA A 44 17.32 -5.12 0.77
CA ALA A 44 16.56 -4.35 1.76
C ALA A 44 15.42 -3.57 1.08
N GLU A 45 15.71 -2.96 -0.08
CA GLU A 45 14.69 -2.29 -0.89
C GLU A 45 13.66 -3.28 -1.43
N ALA A 46 14.10 -4.38 -2.04
CA ALA A 46 13.18 -5.39 -2.56
C ALA A 46 12.27 -5.98 -1.46
N ALA A 47 12.82 -6.26 -0.28
CA ALA A 47 12.05 -6.71 0.87
C ALA A 47 11.01 -5.68 1.31
N ALA A 48 11.41 -4.41 1.45
CA ALA A 48 10.50 -3.33 1.83
C ALA A 48 9.39 -3.11 0.79
N VAL A 49 9.69 -3.22 -0.51
CA VAL A 49 8.69 -3.16 -1.59
C VAL A 49 7.71 -4.31 -1.48
N ASN A 50 8.18 -5.55 -1.33
CA ASN A 50 7.31 -6.73 -1.19
C ASN A 50 6.39 -6.60 0.03
N MET A 51 6.91 -6.15 1.17
CA MET A 51 6.11 -5.87 2.36
C MET A 51 5.04 -4.82 2.07
N ALA A 52 5.39 -3.75 1.36
CA ALA A 52 4.45 -2.69 0.99
C ALA A 52 3.34 -3.24 0.08
N GLU A 53 3.67 -4.04 -0.93
CA GLU A 53 2.69 -4.62 -1.84
C GLU A 53 1.67 -5.50 -1.10
N VAL A 54 2.13 -6.38 -0.22
CA VAL A 54 1.26 -7.25 0.59
C VAL A 54 0.35 -6.41 1.50
N CYS A 55 0.91 -5.40 2.16
CA CYS A 55 0.12 -4.48 2.99
C CYS A 55 -0.90 -3.69 2.17
N ALA A 56 -0.54 -3.19 0.98
CA ALA A 56 -1.43 -2.48 0.08
C ALA A 56 -2.61 -3.36 -0.33
N GLU A 57 -2.34 -4.59 -0.76
CA GLU A 57 -3.37 -5.55 -1.17
C GLU A 57 -4.32 -5.87 0.00
N ALA A 58 -3.79 -6.11 1.20
CA ALA A 58 -4.60 -6.36 2.39
C ALA A 58 -5.52 -5.18 2.74
N LEU A 59 -4.99 -3.95 2.70
CA LEU A 59 -5.77 -2.73 2.97
C LEU A 59 -6.86 -2.50 1.92
N ASN A 60 -6.54 -2.70 0.63
CA ASN A 60 -7.52 -2.58 -0.45
C ASN A 60 -8.64 -3.62 -0.32
N ARG A 61 -8.31 -4.87 0.04
CA ARG A 61 -9.33 -5.91 0.31
C ARG A 61 -10.25 -5.53 1.47
N LYS A 62 -9.70 -5.01 2.57
CA LYS A 62 -10.49 -4.53 3.71
C LYS A 62 -11.39 -3.35 3.33
N TYR A 63 -10.88 -2.41 2.55
CA TYR A 63 -11.67 -1.28 2.07
C TYR A 63 -12.80 -1.72 1.13
N ALA A 64 -12.54 -2.63 0.20
CA ALA A 64 -13.57 -3.19 -0.69
C ALA A 64 -14.68 -3.89 0.12
N ALA A 65 -14.32 -4.68 1.13
CA ALA A 65 -15.29 -5.31 2.03
C ALA A 65 -16.15 -4.29 2.79
N PHE A 66 -15.53 -3.23 3.32
CA PHE A 66 -16.24 -2.14 4.00
C PHE A 66 -17.23 -1.42 3.07
N MET A 67 -16.82 -1.10 1.84
CA MET A 67 -17.70 -0.45 0.87
C MET A 67 -18.87 -1.35 0.45
N ALA A 68 -18.63 -2.65 0.29
CA ALA A 68 -19.68 -3.62 -0.01
C ALA A 68 -20.68 -3.79 1.14
N GLN A 69 -20.25 -3.69 2.40
CA GLN A 69 -21.14 -3.69 3.57
C GLN A 69 -22.03 -2.44 3.58
N ARG A 70 -21.43 -1.25 3.40
CA ARG A 70 -22.18 0.01 3.36
C ARG A 70 -23.24 0.08 2.26
N GLN A 71 -23.00 -0.56 1.11
CA GLN A 71 -23.99 -0.63 0.03
C GLN A 71 -25.18 -1.54 0.35
N LYS A 72 -25.04 -2.49 1.29
CA LYS A 72 -26.15 -3.36 1.72
C LYS A 72 -26.99 -2.72 2.84
N GLU A 73 -26.42 -1.75 3.54
CA GLU A 73 -27.06 -1.01 4.64
C GLU A 73 -27.77 0.27 4.17
N ALA A 74 -27.62 0.65 2.90
CA ALA A 74 -28.22 1.82 2.26
C ALA A 74 -29.38 1.42 1.35
#